data_AF-A0A534PMB7-F1
#
_entry.id   AF-A0A534PMB7-F1
#
_cell.length_a   1.000
_cell.length_b   1.000
_cell.length_c   1.000
_cell.angle_alpha   90.00
_cell.angle_beta   90.00
_cell.angle_gamma   90.00
#
_symmetry.space_group_name_H-M   'P 1'
#
loop_
_entity.id
_entity.type
_entity.pdbx_description
1 polymer ?
#
loop_
_entity_poly.entity_id
_entity_poly.type
_entity_poly.pdbx_seq_one_letter_code
_entity_poly.pdbx_strand_id
1 'polypeptide(L)'
;MKGSNVPYPPLNPPAMAVRFPDPRPGEDVVAVSRSLSPALVLEAYRQGIFPWPVRQGLVPWASPNPRGVFPLQPVREWPRTVRRAVRAGFSISFDRAFDEVMRACGERGEGTWITPDILATYSELHRLGWAHSIEAWAGEELAGGLYGIALGALFAGESMFHRVSGASKAAFVATVDRLRERRFEIFDVQVLTPHLALLGCTAMPREDYRDRVREAIEKEARFD
;
A
#
# COMPACT_ATOMS: atom_id res chain seq x y z
N MET A 1 20.90 -13.16 0.30
CA MET A 1 19.87 -12.19 0.72
C MET A 1 19.87 -12.18 2.24
N LYS A 2 20.34 -11.10 2.88
CA LYS A 2 20.14 -10.93 4.32
C LYS A 2 18.63 -10.81 4.54
N GLY A 3 18.05 -11.64 5.39
CA GLY A 3 16.60 -11.63 5.64
C GLY A 3 16.13 -10.24 6.07
N SER A 4 14.90 -9.89 5.70
CA SER A 4 14.23 -8.70 6.21
C SER A 4 14.30 -8.72 7.73
N ASN A 5 14.72 -7.61 8.36
CA ASN A 5 14.80 -7.50 9.82
C ASN A 5 13.44 -7.11 10.43
N VAL A 6 12.38 -7.29 9.66
CA VAL A 6 11.00 -6.98 9.99
C VAL A 6 10.41 -8.16 10.76
N PRO A 7 9.78 -7.95 11.94
CA PRO A 7 9.30 -9.05 12.76
C PRO A 7 8.13 -9.80 12.12
N TYR A 8 8.10 -11.13 12.27
CA TYR A 8 6.97 -11.97 11.92
C TYR A 8 6.71 -13.03 13.02
N PRO A 9 5.47 -13.20 13.53
CA PRO A 9 4.29 -12.39 13.19
C PRO A 9 4.49 -10.92 13.60
N PRO A 10 3.80 -9.98 12.93
CA PRO A 10 3.91 -8.55 13.27
C PRO A 10 3.53 -8.28 14.73
N LEU A 11 4.20 -7.32 15.35
CA LEU A 11 3.97 -6.91 16.72
C LEU A 11 2.77 -5.95 16.77
N ASN A 12 1.77 -6.25 17.60
CA ASN A 12 0.61 -5.37 17.75
C ASN A 12 1.01 -4.06 18.45
N PRO A 13 0.64 -2.88 17.91
CA PRO A 13 0.75 -1.64 18.65
C PRO A 13 -0.19 -1.64 19.87
N PRO A 14 -0.01 -0.72 20.83
CA PRO A 14 -0.92 -0.57 21.96
C PRO A 14 -2.38 -0.50 21.49
N ALA A 15 -3.22 -1.37 22.07
CA ALA A 15 -4.62 -1.46 21.69
C ALA A 15 -5.32 -0.11 21.86
N MET A 16 -6.20 0.21 20.92
CA MET A 16 -6.97 1.43 20.95
C MET A 16 -8.41 1.09 20.58
N ALA A 17 -9.34 1.39 21.49
CA ALA A 17 -10.76 1.20 21.22
C ALA A 17 -11.27 2.33 20.31
N VAL A 18 -11.13 2.15 18.99
CA VAL A 18 -11.73 3.04 18.00
C VAL A 18 -12.65 2.23 17.11
N ARG A 19 -13.82 2.80 16.83
CA ARG A 19 -14.76 2.29 15.85
C ARG A 19 -14.99 3.39 14.83
N PHE A 20 -14.65 3.13 13.57
CA PHE A 20 -15.05 4.00 12.48
C PHE A 20 -16.55 3.88 12.23
N PRO A 21 -17.22 4.97 11.84
CA PRO A 21 -18.60 4.89 11.37
C PRO A 21 -18.67 4.10 10.06
N ASP A 22 -19.81 3.45 9.82
CA ASP A 22 -20.05 2.80 8.52
C ASP A 22 -20.10 3.84 7.39
N PRO A 23 -19.46 3.58 6.23
CA PRO A 23 -19.51 4.48 5.09
C PRO A 23 -20.95 4.69 4.58
N ARG A 24 -21.39 5.95 4.45
CA ARG A 24 -22.72 6.26 3.90
C ARG A 24 -22.73 6.13 2.37
N PRO A 25 -23.89 5.82 1.74
CA PRO A 25 -24.01 5.85 0.28
C PRO A 25 -23.66 7.23 -0.28
N GLY A 26 -22.82 7.28 -1.32
CA GLY A 26 -22.39 8.52 -1.97
C GLY A 26 -21.28 9.30 -1.25
N GLU A 27 -20.80 8.82 -0.11
CA GLU A 27 -19.69 9.42 0.63
C GLU A 27 -18.46 8.52 0.61
N ASP A 28 -17.32 9.11 0.24
CA ASP A 28 -16.01 8.43 0.29
C ASP A 28 -15.29 8.69 1.62
N VAL A 29 -15.42 9.88 2.22
CA VAL A 29 -14.82 10.21 3.52
C VAL A 29 -15.77 9.80 4.64
N VAL A 30 -15.30 8.95 5.55
CA VAL A 30 -16.10 8.37 6.64
C VAL A 30 -15.89 9.08 7.97
N ALA A 31 -14.68 9.58 8.21
CA ALA A 31 -14.31 10.25 9.46
C ALA A 31 -13.15 11.22 9.23
N VAL A 32 -12.91 12.09 10.21
CA VAL A 32 -11.74 12.96 10.25
C VAL A 32 -11.14 12.90 11.65
N SER A 33 -9.83 12.69 11.76
CA SER A 33 -9.10 12.75 13.03
C SER A 33 -8.05 13.87 13.01
N ARG A 34 -7.57 14.25 14.20
CA ARG A 34 -6.41 15.15 14.39
C ARG A 34 -5.12 14.41 14.67
N SER A 35 -5.21 13.10 14.91
CA SER A 35 -4.08 12.23 15.20
C SER A 35 -4.06 11.04 14.26
N LEU A 36 -2.86 10.54 14.03
CA LEU A 36 -2.57 9.31 13.32
C LEU A 36 -1.71 8.44 14.24
N SER A 37 -2.05 7.17 14.38
CA SER A 37 -1.28 6.22 15.17
C SER A 37 -1.27 4.86 14.50
N PRO A 38 -0.27 4.00 14.76
CA PRO A 38 -0.22 2.66 14.19
C PRO A 38 -1.51 1.86 14.42
N ALA A 39 -2.04 1.89 15.65
CA ALA A 39 -3.28 1.20 16.00
C ALA A 39 -4.49 1.73 15.20
N LEU A 40 -4.59 3.05 15.00
CA LEU A 40 -5.68 3.67 14.24
C LEU A 40 -5.64 3.26 12.76
N VAL A 41 -4.44 3.26 12.19
CA VAL A 41 -4.20 2.86 10.79
C VAL A 41 -4.60 1.40 10.58
N LEU A 42 -4.13 0.49 11.44
CA LEU A 42 -4.48 -0.93 11.33
C LEU A 42 -5.97 -1.19 11.50
N GLU A 43 -6.62 -0.49 12.45
CA GLU A 43 -8.07 -0.60 12.64
C GLU A 43 -8.84 -0.09 11.43
N ALA A 44 -8.38 0.98 10.79
CA ALA A 44 -8.98 1.47 9.55
C ALA A 44 -8.87 0.40 8.44
N TYR A 45 -7.69 -0.18 8.20
CA TYR A 45 -7.52 -1.19 7.14
C TYR A 45 -8.38 -2.44 7.37
N ARG A 46 -8.54 -2.89 8.64
CA ARG A 46 -9.46 -3.99 9.00
C ARG A 46 -10.90 -3.75 8.54
N GLN A 47 -11.31 -2.49 8.45
CA GLN A 47 -12.65 -2.07 8.04
C GLN A 47 -12.72 -1.63 6.56
N GLY A 48 -11.63 -1.79 5.80
CA GLY A 48 -11.54 -1.29 4.44
C GLY A 48 -11.51 0.23 4.36
N ILE A 49 -10.92 0.89 5.34
CA ILE A 49 -10.75 2.35 5.44
C ILE A 49 -9.25 2.66 5.41
N PHE A 50 -8.85 3.81 4.88
CA PHE A 50 -7.46 4.24 4.85
C PHE A 50 -7.36 5.76 5.02
N PRO A 51 -6.21 6.28 5.49
CA PRO A 51 -6.01 7.72 5.58
C PRO A 51 -5.86 8.31 4.17
N TRP A 52 -6.70 9.30 3.85
CA TRP A 52 -6.61 10.10 2.63
C TRP A 52 -5.72 11.33 2.89
N PRO A 53 -5.07 11.92 1.86
CA PRO A 53 -4.17 13.05 2.02
C PRO A 53 -4.53 14.10 3.07
N VAL A 54 -3.62 14.27 4.02
CA VAL A 54 -3.70 15.22 5.13
C VAL A 54 -3.62 16.64 4.61
N ARG A 55 -4.57 17.48 5.03
CA ARG A 55 -4.54 18.92 4.81
C ARG A 55 -4.69 19.59 6.17
N GLN A 56 -3.82 20.56 6.48
CA GLN A 56 -3.94 21.42 7.68
C GLN A 56 -4.03 20.64 9.02
N GLY A 57 -3.29 19.53 9.16
CA GLY A 57 -3.24 18.75 10.40
C GLY A 57 -4.49 17.88 10.67
N LEU A 58 -5.35 17.71 9.67
CA LEU A 58 -6.49 16.80 9.72
C LEU A 58 -6.24 15.59 8.82
N VAL A 59 -6.57 14.40 9.32
CA VAL A 59 -6.52 13.13 8.58
C VAL A 59 -7.95 12.73 8.21
N PRO A 60 -8.38 12.93 6.96
CA PRO A 60 -9.60 12.30 6.46
C PRO A 60 -9.38 10.79 6.34
N TRP A 61 -10.37 10.02 6.74
CA TRP A 61 -10.39 8.56 6.59
C TRP A 61 -11.41 8.22 5.51
N ALA A 62 -11.00 7.43 4.52
CA ALA A 62 -11.80 7.19 3.33
C ALA A 62 -12.08 5.71 3.07
N SER A 63 -13.24 5.43 2.48
CA SER A 63 -13.66 4.14 1.93
C SER A 63 -14.47 4.39 0.65
N PRO A 64 -13.80 4.59 -0.49
CA PRO A 64 -14.44 5.01 -1.72
C PRO A 64 -15.32 3.93 -2.32
N ASN A 65 -16.36 4.34 -3.05
CA ASN A 65 -17.19 3.44 -3.85
C ASN A 65 -17.28 3.94 -5.31
N PRO A 66 -16.65 3.26 -6.28
CA PRO A 66 -16.00 1.95 -6.18
C PRO A 66 -14.59 1.98 -5.54
N ARG A 67 -14.12 0.82 -5.07
CA ARG A 67 -12.75 0.60 -4.56
C ARG A 67 -11.82 0.08 -5.66
N GLY A 68 -10.63 0.64 -5.78
CA GLY A 68 -9.60 0.20 -6.71
C GLY A 68 -8.78 -0.98 -6.18
N VAL A 69 -8.63 -2.05 -6.98
CA VAL A 69 -7.83 -3.24 -6.65
C VAL A 69 -7.04 -3.73 -7.85
N PHE A 70 -5.97 -4.49 -7.63
CA PHE A 70 -5.33 -5.29 -8.67
C PHE A 70 -5.73 -6.76 -8.55
N PRO A 71 -6.27 -7.40 -9.62
CA PRO A 71 -6.64 -8.80 -9.59
C PRO A 71 -5.40 -9.71 -9.58
N LEU A 72 -5.13 -10.37 -8.44
CA LEU A 72 -4.00 -11.30 -8.31
C LEU A 72 -4.22 -12.59 -9.11
N GLN A 73 -5.47 -12.97 -9.42
CA GLN A 73 -5.82 -14.09 -10.30
C GLN A 73 -7.00 -13.73 -11.23
N PRO A 74 -7.09 -14.33 -12.44
CA PRO A 74 -6.04 -15.14 -13.08
C PRO A 74 -4.83 -14.28 -13.48
N VAL A 75 -3.69 -14.91 -13.71
CA VAL A 75 -2.50 -14.23 -14.24
C VAL A 75 -2.81 -13.67 -15.64
N ARG A 76 -2.68 -12.35 -15.80
CA ARG A 76 -2.87 -11.64 -17.08
C ARG A 76 -1.52 -11.21 -17.64
N GLU A 77 -1.45 -11.10 -18.96
CA GLU A 77 -0.26 -10.58 -19.63
C GLU A 77 -0.09 -9.08 -19.33
N TRP A 78 1.10 -8.69 -18.90
CA TRP A 78 1.42 -7.28 -18.65
C TRP A 78 1.42 -6.45 -19.94
N PRO A 79 0.94 -5.20 -19.93
CA PRO A 79 1.05 -4.29 -21.07
C PRO A 79 2.50 -4.11 -21.56
N ARG A 80 2.69 -3.81 -22.84
CA ARG A 80 4.03 -3.68 -23.47
C ARG A 80 4.96 -2.75 -22.70
N THR A 81 4.45 -1.62 -22.19
CA THR A 81 5.22 -0.63 -21.43
C THR A 81 5.70 -1.18 -20.09
N VAL A 82 4.89 -1.99 -19.42
CA VAL A 82 5.25 -2.68 -18.18
C VAL A 82 6.29 -3.75 -18.44
N ARG A 83 6.11 -4.58 -19.48
CA ARG A 83 7.10 -5.58 -19.88
C ARG A 83 8.46 -4.96 -20.21
N ARG A 84 8.48 -3.79 -20.86
CA ARG A 84 9.72 -3.04 -21.12
C ARG A 84 10.38 -2.57 -19.82
N ALA A 85 9.61 -2.07 -18.86
CA ALA A 85 10.12 -1.63 -17.58
C ALA A 85 10.77 -2.76 -16.78
N VAL A 86 10.14 -3.95 -16.75
CA VAL A 86 10.72 -5.14 -16.10
C VAL A 86 12.04 -5.57 -16.74
N ARG A 87 12.16 -5.44 -18.06
CA ARG A 87 13.40 -5.77 -18.80
C ARG A 87 14.47 -4.68 -18.74
N ALA A 88 14.21 -3.55 -18.09
CA ALA A 88 15.14 -2.42 -18.04
C ALA A 88 16.32 -2.64 -17.08
N GLY A 89 16.36 -3.77 -16.35
CA GLY A 89 17.50 -4.17 -15.54
C GLY A 89 17.52 -3.57 -14.13
N PHE A 90 16.37 -3.16 -13.59
CA PHE A 90 16.29 -2.71 -12.20
C PHE A 90 16.51 -3.90 -11.24
N SER A 91 17.35 -3.71 -10.23
CA SER A 91 17.44 -4.65 -9.11
C SER A 91 16.28 -4.40 -8.15
N ILE A 92 15.65 -5.46 -7.65
CA ILE A 92 14.53 -5.34 -6.71
C ILE A 92 14.97 -5.75 -5.31
N SER A 93 14.58 -4.97 -4.30
CA SER A 93 14.61 -5.41 -2.90
C SER A 93 13.27 -5.17 -2.22
N PHE A 94 13.14 -5.73 -1.02
CA PHE A 94 12.00 -5.57 -0.14
C PHE A 94 12.53 -5.15 1.22
N ASP A 95 11.84 -4.21 1.88
CA ASP A 95 12.13 -3.75 3.24
C ASP A 95 13.58 -3.25 3.46
N ARG A 96 14.25 -2.81 2.39
CA ARG A 96 15.65 -2.34 2.48
C ARG A 96 15.74 -0.86 2.83
N ALA A 97 14.80 -0.05 2.36
CA ALA A 97 14.87 1.41 2.44
C ALA A 97 13.50 2.06 2.63
N PHE A 98 12.72 1.55 3.60
CA PHE A 98 11.32 1.96 3.83
C PHE A 98 11.14 3.48 3.96
N ASP A 99 11.90 4.12 4.84
CA ASP A 99 11.84 5.57 5.06
C ASP A 99 12.22 6.36 3.80
N GLU A 100 13.20 5.89 3.02
CA GLU A 100 13.61 6.53 1.77
C GLU A 100 12.49 6.45 0.72
N VAL A 101 11.83 5.29 0.60
CA VAL A 101 10.67 5.09 -0.28
C VAL A 101 9.53 6.03 0.10
N MET A 102 9.19 6.13 1.39
CA MET A 102 8.15 7.04 1.85
C MET A 102 8.49 8.50 1.59
N ARG A 103 9.71 8.94 1.90
CA ARG A 103 10.16 10.32 1.62
C ARG A 103 10.07 10.63 0.13
N ALA A 104 10.54 9.73 -0.73
CA ALA A 104 10.48 9.90 -2.17
C ALA A 104 9.04 9.86 -2.73
N CYS A 105 8.12 9.13 -2.10
CA CYS A 105 6.69 9.23 -2.39
C CYS A 105 6.11 10.61 -2.07
N GLY A 106 6.70 11.33 -1.10
CA GLY A 106 6.33 12.67 -0.70
C GLY A 106 6.91 13.78 -1.59
N GLU A 107 8.04 13.58 -2.26
CA GLU A 107 8.74 14.60 -3.07
C GLU A 107 7.98 15.12 -4.33
N ARG A 108 6.70 14.79 -4.48
CA ARG A 108 5.89 15.22 -5.63
C ARG A 108 5.62 16.74 -5.58
N GLY A 109 5.81 17.41 -6.72
CA GLY A 109 5.78 18.88 -6.83
C GLY A 109 4.46 19.58 -6.47
N GLU A 110 3.37 18.84 -6.23
CA GLU A 110 2.09 19.39 -5.79
C GLU A 110 1.71 18.84 -4.41
N GLY A 111 2.34 19.37 -3.36
CA GLY A 111 1.93 19.13 -1.97
C GLY A 111 2.02 17.67 -1.54
N THR A 112 3.10 17.32 -0.83
CA THR A 112 3.19 16.03 -0.16
C THR A 112 2.04 15.83 0.82
N TRP A 113 1.36 14.70 0.74
CA TRP A 113 0.46 14.26 1.79
C TRP A 113 1.19 13.53 2.91
N ILE A 114 2.43 13.09 2.66
CA ILE A 114 3.29 12.44 3.64
C ILE A 114 3.90 13.53 4.52
N THR A 115 3.20 13.84 5.61
CA THR A 115 3.68 14.72 6.67
C THR A 115 4.69 14.00 7.57
N PRO A 116 5.44 14.72 8.43
CA PRO A 116 6.29 14.08 9.43
C PRO A 116 5.54 13.06 10.31
N ASP A 117 4.29 13.33 10.67
CA ASP A 117 3.47 12.43 11.50
C ASP A 117 3.07 11.15 10.75
N ILE A 118 2.76 11.26 9.45
CA ILE A 118 2.51 10.10 8.58
C ILE A 118 3.77 9.26 8.49
N LEU A 119 4.90 9.88 8.18
CA LEU A 119 6.16 9.15 8.08
C LEU A 119 6.47 8.43 9.40
N ALA A 120 6.43 9.12 10.53
CA ALA A 120 6.69 8.52 11.83
C ALA A 120 5.75 7.34 12.14
N THR A 121 4.45 7.49 11.82
CA THR A 121 3.47 6.42 12.05
C THR A 121 3.74 5.18 11.18
N TYR A 122 4.03 5.37 9.90
CA TYR A 122 4.26 4.25 8.99
C TYR A 122 5.65 3.63 9.17
N SER A 123 6.68 4.41 9.52
CA SER A 123 7.98 3.88 9.93
C SER A 123 7.86 3.00 11.19
N GLU A 124 7.01 3.40 12.14
CA GLU A 124 6.71 2.55 13.30
C GLU A 124 5.93 1.28 12.89
N LEU A 125 4.95 1.39 11.99
CA LEU A 125 4.27 0.21 11.43
C LEU A 125 5.24 -0.73 10.71
N HIS A 126 6.25 -0.20 10.01
CA HIS A 126 7.30 -1.00 9.39
C HIS A 126 8.14 -1.73 10.43
N ARG A 127 8.60 -1.01 11.47
CA ARG A 127 9.35 -1.59 12.58
C ARG A 127 8.56 -2.67 13.33
N LEU A 128 7.24 -2.53 13.40
CA LEU A 128 6.32 -3.50 13.98
C LEU A 128 5.95 -4.65 13.04
N GLY A 129 6.33 -4.60 11.77
CA GLY A 129 6.09 -5.67 10.80
C GLY A 129 4.79 -5.60 10.01
N TRP A 130 4.08 -4.47 10.08
CA TRP A 130 2.84 -4.27 9.35
C TRP A 130 3.03 -3.54 8.03
N ALA A 131 4.04 -2.68 7.92
CA ALA A 131 4.31 -1.92 6.70
C ALA A 131 5.54 -2.46 5.97
N HIS A 132 5.48 -2.50 4.65
CA HIS A 132 6.56 -3.01 3.82
C HIS A 132 6.84 -2.09 2.65
N SER A 133 8.10 -2.09 2.22
CA SER A 133 8.55 -1.35 1.03
C SER A 133 9.07 -2.28 -0.04
N ILE A 134 8.92 -1.86 -1.29
CA ILE A 134 9.47 -2.50 -2.47
C ILE A 134 10.30 -1.46 -3.21
N GLU A 135 11.57 -1.76 -3.39
CA GLU A 135 12.53 -0.84 -3.99
C GLU A 135 12.96 -1.33 -5.37
N ALA A 136 13.00 -0.43 -6.35
CA ALA A 136 13.63 -0.63 -7.63
C ALA A 136 14.90 0.23 -7.71
N TRP A 137 16.05 -0.43 -7.89
CA TRP A 137 17.38 0.19 -7.91
C TRP A 137 17.97 0.24 -9.31
N ALA A 138 18.58 1.36 -9.68
CA ALA A 138 19.41 1.50 -10.87
C ALA A 138 20.88 1.59 -10.42
N GLY A 139 21.57 0.45 -10.37
CA GLY A 139 22.84 0.36 -9.66
C GLY A 139 22.61 0.47 -8.15
N GLU A 140 23.25 1.46 -7.51
CA GLU A 140 23.09 1.74 -6.07
C GLU A 140 22.01 2.81 -5.80
N GLU A 141 21.50 3.46 -6.83
CA GLU A 141 20.54 4.55 -6.72
C GLU A 141 19.09 4.04 -6.61
N LEU A 142 18.34 4.55 -5.64
CA LEU A 142 16.92 4.26 -5.49
C LEU A 142 16.12 4.93 -6.62
N ALA A 143 15.82 4.15 -7.66
CA ALA A 143 15.24 4.62 -8.91
C ALA A 143 13.71 4.72 -8.87
N GLY A 144 13.07 4.00 -7.95
CA GLY A 144 11.63 4.03 -7.71
C GLY A 144 11.22 3.01 -6.66
N GLY A 145 9.95 2.97 -6.33
CA GLY A 145 9.46 2.04 -5.32
C GLY A 145 8.01 2.29 -4.96
N LEU A 146 7.50 1.44 -4.07
CA LEU A 146 6.19 1.60 -3.45
C LEU A 146 6.22 1.05 -2.03
N TYR A 147 5.31 1.52 -1.18
CA TYR A 147 5.13 0.97 0.16
C TYR A 147 3.67 0.64 0.41
N GLY A 148 3.40 -0.23 1.38
CA GLY A 148 2.06 -0.67 1.72
C GLY A 148 1.95 -1.32 3.09
N ILE A 149 0.71 -1.61 3.50
CA ILE A 149 0.38 -2.35 4.72
C ILE A 149 0.02 -3.79 4.35
N ALA A 150 0.61 -4.76 5.03
CA ALA A 150 0.21 -6.17 4.97
C ALA A 150 -0.62 -6.53 6.20
N LEU A 151 -1.80 -7.10 5.99
CA LEU A 151 -2.72 -7.52 7.05
C LEU A 151 -3.39 -8.84 6.63
N GLY A 152 -2.92 -9.94 7.20
CA GLY A 152 -3.29 -11.27 6.70
C GLY A 152 -2.98 -11.38 5.20
N ALA A 153 -3.95 -11.84 4.40
CA ALA A 153 -3.84 -11.92 2.94
C ALA A 153 -4.25 -10.64 2.18
N LEU A 154 -4.38 -9.49 2.86
CA LEU A 154 -4.55 -8.16 2.26
C LEU A 154 -3.19 -7.43 2.20
N PHE A 155 -2.86 -6.87 1.04
CA PHE A 155 -1.83 -5.85 0.89
C PHE A 155 -2.43 -4.56 0.35
N ALA A 156 -2.39 -3.49 1.15
CA ALA A 156 -2.83 -2.16 0.74
C ALA A 156 -1.63 -1.30 0.32
N GLY A 157 -1.49 -1.05 -0.99
CA GLY A 157 -0.38 -0.27 -1.53
C GLY A 157 -0.66 1.23 -1.41
N GLU A 158 0.09 1.93 -0.57
CA GLU A 158 -0.20 3.31 -0.17
C GLU A 158 0.18 4.35 -1.22
N SER A 159 1.42 4.28 -1.67
CA SER A 159 1.94 5.18 -2.69
C SER A 159 3.15 4.55 -3.36
N MET A 160 3.50 5.13 -4.50
CA MET A 160 4.66 4.75 -5.28
C MET A 160 5.35 5.97 -5.85
N PHE A 161 6.60 5.84 -6.25
CA PHE A 161 7.33 6.91 -6.91
C PHE A 161 8.31 6.34 -7.92
N HIS A 162 8.82 7.21 -8.79
CA HIS A 162 9.97 6.90 -9.61
C HIS A 162 10.79 8.17 -9.85
N ARG A 163 12.10 8.00 -9.90
CA ARG A 163 13.10 8.96 -10.37
C ARG A 163 13.61 8.57 -11.76
N VAL A 164 13.61 7.27 -12.09
CA VAL A 164 13.93 6.74 -13.41
C VAL A 164 12.69 6.15 -14.07
N SER A 165 12.46 6.48 -15.34
CA SER A 165 11.30 5.98 -16.09
C SER A 165 11.21 4.45 -16.07
N GLY A 166 10.05 3.94 -15.65
CA GLY A 166 9.79 2.50 -15.55
C GLY A 166 10.07 1.88 -14.18
N ALA A 167 10.83 2.53 -13.28
CA ALA A 167 11.18 1.95 -11.99
C ALA A 167 9.94 1.65 -11.12
N SER A 168 8.95 2.55 -11.05
CA SER A 168 7.71 2.28 -10.32
C SER A 168 6.89 1.13 -10.90
N LYS A 169 6.96 0.91 -12.22
CA LYS A 169 6.29 -0.23 -12.87
C LYS A 169 7.00 -1.53 -12.55
N ALA A 170 8.33 -1.53 -12.52
CA ALA A 170 9.12 -2.69 -12.10
C ALA A 170 8.84 -3.05 -10.63
N ALA A 171 8.80 -2.06 -9.73
CA ALA A 171 8.40 -2.25 -8.34
C ALA A 171 6.97 -2.80 -8.23
N PHE A 172 6.01 -2.26 -8.97
CA PHE A 172 4.62 -2.74 -8.99
C PHE A 172 4.49 -4.19 -9.44
N VAL A 173 5.20 -4.58 -10.51
CA VAL A 173 5.22 -5.97 -10.99
C VAL A 173 5.82 -6.88 -9.91
N ALA A 174 6.94 -6.49 -9.31
CA ALA A 174 7.56 -7.26 -8.25
C ALA A 174 6.66 -7.41 -7.02
N THR A 175 5.87 -6.39 -6.67
CA THR A 175 4.83 -6.49 -5.65
C THR A 175 3.80 -7.54 -6.04
N VAL A 176 3.24 -7.47 -7.26
CA VAL A 176 2.24 -8.47 -7.70
C VAL A 176 2.79 -9.89 -7.67
N ASP A 177 4.03 -10.09 -8.15
CA ASP A 177 4.68 -11.41 -8.13
C ASP A 177 4.88 -11.90 -6.70
N ARG A 178 5.32 -11.02 -5.79
CA ARG A 178 5.47 -11.32 -4.36
C ARG A 178 4.14 -11.72 -3.72
N LEU A 179 3.09 -10.93 -3.95
CA LEU A 179 1.76 -11.16 -3.38
C LEU A 179 1.18 -12.50 -3.87
N ARG A 180 1.38 -12.84 -5.15
CA ARG A 180 0.99 -14.15 -5.69
C ARG A 180 1.77 -15.29 -5.05
N GLU A 181 3.09 -15.18 -4.96
CA GLU A 181 3.96 -16.20 -4.35
C GLU A 181 3.57 -16.46 -2.88
N ARG A 182 3.24 -15.39 -2.17
CA ARG A 182 2.86 -15.41 -0.74
C ARG A 182 1.36 -15.62 -0.50
N ARG A 183 0.58 -15.92 -1.56
CA ARG A 183 -0.86 -16.24 -1.49
C ARG A 183 -1.72 -15.14 -0.87
N PHE A 184 -1.34 -13.88 -1.07
CA PHE A 184 -2.25 -12.76 -0.83
C PHE A 184 -3.44 -12.85 -1.78
N GLU A 185 -4.58 -12.35 -1.34
CA GLU A 185 -5.84 -12.41 -2.07
C GLU A 185 -6.29 -11.04 -2.56
N ILE A 186 -5.88 -9.98 -1.87
CA ILE A 186 -6.25 -8.60 -2.18
C ILE A 186 -4.99 -7.76 -2.31
N PHE A 187 -4.82 -7.14 -3.47
CA PHE A 187 -3.93 -6.00 -3.64
C PHE A 187 -4.79 -4.74 -3.79
N ASP A 188 -4.96 -3.99 -2.71
CA ASP A 188 -5.72 -2.75 -2.65
C ASP A 188 -4.86 -1.59 -3.17
N VAL A 189 -5.42 -0.84 -4.13
CA VAL A 189 -4.82 0.39 -4.69
C VAL A 189 -5.72 1.60 -4.46
N GLN A 190 -6.67 1.47 -3.52
CA GLN A 190 -7.60 2.45 -3.01
C GLN A 190 -8.49 3.10 -4.06
N VAL A 191 -7.95 4.03 -4.84
CA VAL A 191 -8.68 4.76 -5.88
C VAL A 191 -8.09 4.42 -7.24
N LEU A 192 -8.95 3.91 -8.13
CA LEU A 192 -8.56 3.61 -9.49
C LEU A 192 -8.28 4.91 -10.26
N THR A 193 -7.01 5.17 -10.55
CA THR A 193 -6.59 6.27 -11.43
C THR A 193 -6.38 5.76 -12.86
N PRO A 194 -6.41 6.63 -13.88
CA PRO A 194 -6.05 6.24 -15.25
C PRO A 194 -4.67 5.57 -15.34
N HIS A 195 -3.71 6.02 -14.51
CA HIS A 195 -2.39 5.40 -14.44
C HIS A 195 -2.44 3.95 -13.95
N LEU A 196 -3.20 3.69 -12.87
CA LEU A 196 -3.35 2.35 -12.31
C LEU A 196 -4.18 1.43 -13.21
N ALA A 197 -5.19 1.97 -13.91
CA ALA A 197 -5.94 1.22 -14.91
C ALA A 197 -5.03 0.69 -16.03
N LEU A 198 -4.05 1.49 -16.48
CA LEU A 198 -3.03 1.06 -17.45
C LEU A 198 -2.07 0.00 -16.90
N LEU A 199 -2.00 -0.20 -15.58
CA LEU A 199 -1.27 -1.30 -14.95
C LEU A 199 -2.15 -2.55 -14.78
N GLY A 200 -3.44 -2.50 -15.12
CA GLY A 200 -4.36 -3.63 -15.00
C GLY A 200 -5.18 -3.63 -13.70
N CYS A 201 -5.14 -2.55 -12.91
CA CYS A 201 -6.05 -2.37 -11.79
C CYS A 201 -7.49 -2.19 -12.28
N THR A 202 -8.44 -2.65 -11.47
CA THR A 202 -9.88 -2.60 -11.74
C THR A 202 -10.61 -1.98 -10.55
N ALA A 203 -11.86 -1.58 -10.75
CA ALA A 203 -12.72 -1.12 -9.66
C ALA A 203 -13.67 -2.26 -9.23
N MET A 204 -14.03 -2.30 -7.96
CA MET A 204 -15.06 -3.19 -7.41
C MET A 204 -15.99 -2.43 -6.46
N PRO A 205 -17.24 -2.89 -6.26
CA PRO A 205 -18.13 -2.29 -5.27
C PRO A 205 -17.49 -2.30 -3.87
N ARG A 206 -17.73 -1.23 -3.10
CA ARG A 206 -17.19 -1.10 -1.73
C ARG A 206 -17.59 -2.24 -0.81
N GLU A 207 -18.85 -2.69 -0.87
CA GLU A 207 -19.33 -3.76 0.01
C GLU A 207 -18.64 -5.10 -0.35
N ASP A 208 -18.55 -5.46 -1.64
CA ASP A 208 -17.79 -6.62 -2.11
C ASP A 208 -16.33 -6.57 -1.63
N TYR A 209 -15.71 -5.38 -1.64
CA TYR A 209 -14.35 -5.20 -1.13
C TYR A 209 -14.28 -5.45 0.38
N ARG A 210 -15.19 -4.88 1.17
CA ARG A 210 -15.21 -5.04 2.64
C ARG A 210 -15.44 -6.49 3.04
N ASP A 211 -16.29 -7.22 2.33
CA ASP A 211 -16.52 -8.65 2.56
C ASP A 211 -15.24 -9.46 2.30
N ARG A 212 -14.55 -9.19 1.18
CA ARG A 212 -13.25 -9.83 0.90
C ARG A 212 -12.19 -9.47 1.94
N VAL A 213 -12.11 -8.22 2.37
CA VAL A 213 -11.16 -7.80 3.42
C VAL A 213 -11.40 -8.61 4.69
N ARG A 214 -12.66 -8.74 5.14
CA ARG A 214 -13.02 -9.51 6.34
C ARG A 214 -12.53 -10.95 6.26
N GLU A 215 -12.59 -11.59 5.10
CA GLU A 215 -12.08 -12.94 4.90
C GLU A 215 -10.56 -12.99 4.79
N ALA A 216 -9.94 -12.04 4.08
CA ALA A 216 -8.51 -12.03 3.80
C ALA A 216 -7.67 -11.77 5.05
N ILE A 217 -8.12 -10.90 5.96
CA ILE A 217 -7.33 -10.54 7.16
C ILE A 217 -7.25 -11.68 8.18
N GLU A 218 -8.15 -12.67 8.10
CA GLU A 218 -8.13 -13.87 8.95
C GLU A 218 -7.18 -14.96 8.41
N LYS A 219 -6.63 -14.78 7.20
CA LYS A 219 -5.70 -15.72 6.56
C LYS A 219 -4.26 -15.36 6.89
N GLU A 220 -3.46 -16.37 7.18
CA GLU A 220 -2.02 -16.20 7.37
C GLU A 220 -1.32 -16.04 6.02
N ALA A 221 -0.75 -14.86 5.77
CA ALA A 221 0.18 -14.61 4.68
C ALA A 221 1.33 -13.72 5.18
N ARG A 222 2.55 -14.05 4.74
CA ARG A 222 3.78 -13.34 5.10
C ARG A 222 4.31 -12.58 3.90
N PHE A 223 4.58 -11.28 4.02
CA PHE A 223 5.06 -10.49 2.90
C PHE A 223 6.52 -10.76 2.54
N ASP A 224 7.41 -10.84 3.54
CA ASP A 224 8.87 -10.95 3.35
C ASP A 224 9.38 -12.35 2.95
#